data_AF-A0A812P7P0-F1
#
_entry.id   AF-A0A812P7P0-F1
#
_cell.length_a   1.000
_cell.length_b   1.000
_cell.length_c   1.000
_cell.angle_alpha   90.00
_cell.angle_beta   90.00
_cell.angle_gamma   90.00
#
_symmetry.space_group_name_H-M   'P 1'
#
loop_
_entity.id
_entity.type
_entity.pdbx_description
1 polymer ?
#
loop_
_entity_poly.entity_id
_entity_poly.type
_entity_poly.pdbx_seq_one_letter_code
_entity_poly.pdbx_strand_id
1 'polypeptide(L)'
;MPKGDLNQEIQGIETIWGGFTFVLGFLIVFRSNQAYNRFWESVTLLHQTTGEWTSAYSNLLAFCSEEPTKQKDVAEFQALLSKLMSLLHCSALQDLCELEDDTLEVLDLGGLSRQTLQHLRDSPDRAESVLLWIERLIMHADKSKILDAPAPILSRAFQELSRGMVTVSNMRKIRIPFPFPYSQHLACVLIFYTALTPVVASQAILRPLWAGIMVFVVCISYWTLYYIAQEIDQPFGDDANDLPIREMQHEFNAKLTFFIHPLSYNVPDFRPDASQHIHMLGSNFTLDLTDSHNVVLQPLEPAPVMDEVTAVKAERRFSEEPLAPASLMRPTENSRSPRSGSQVLWEPHVDPLNSAVLTELLPKVLPEEFELSDIRRILEAAGIDDKGDKGDRSGPQTRRTNTAASCRLSILSADAQEAYTASLTALSLRVEDMLSQRESALNDPALRRQMYRLKEALTEVLMEQCRV
;
A
#
# COMPACT_ATOMS: atom_id res chain seq x y z
N MET A 1 38.36 58.95 -16.63
CA MET A 1 37.59 59.96 -15.89
C MET A 1 37.33 59.46 -14.48
N PRO A 2 37.22 60.34 -13.47
CA PRO A 2 36.64 59.95 -12.18
C PRO A 2 35.17 59.57 -12.40
N LYS A 3 34.66 58.52 -11.73
CA LYS A 3 33.24 58.11 -11.86
C LYS A 3 32.25 59.14 -11.29
N GLY A 4 32.72 60.15 -10.54
CA GLY A 4 31.87 61.11 -9.81
C GLY A 4 30.85 61.85 -10.67
N ASP A 5 31.26 62.42 -11.80
CA ASP A 5 30.36 63.21 -12.65
C ASP A 5 29.37 62.35 -13.44
N LEU A 6 29.71 61.08 -13.69
CA LEU A 6 28.81 60.10 -14.32
C LEU A 6 27.62 59.72 -13.42
N ASN A 7 27.74 59.92 -12.10
CA ASN A 7 26.74 59.43 -11.14
C ASN A 7 25.37 60.13 -11.27
N GLN A 8 25.30 61.37 -11.78
CA GLN A 8 24.00 62.06 -11.93
C GLN A 8 23.13 61.43 -13.02
N GLU A 9 23.70 60.95 -14.13
CA GLU A 9 22.95 60.22 -15.16
C GLU A 9 22.59 58.80 -14.69
N ILE A 10 23.48 58.16 -13.91
CA ILE A 10 23.27 56.82 -13.35
C ILE A 10 22.10 56.81 -12.33
N GLN A 11 21.89 57.86 -11.54
CA GLN A 11 20.77 57.94 -10.59
C GLN A 11 19.38 57.77 -11.24
N GLY A 12 19.20 58.23 -12.48
CA GLY A 12 17.98 57.99 -13.25
C GLY A 12 17.79 56.50 -13.59
N ILE A 13 18.87 55.83 -14.00
CA ILE A 13 18.88 54.39 -14.31
C ILE A 13 18.63 53.57 -13.05
N GLU A 14 19.27 53.89 -11.93
CA GLU A 14 19.06 53.22 -10.62
C GLU A 14 17.61 53.35 -10.15
N THR A 15 16.99 54.52 -10.32
CA THR A 15 15.58 54.75 -9.97
C THR A 15 14.62 53.90 -10.82
N ILE A 16 14.82 53.88 -12.14
CA ILE A 16 14.00 53.09 -13.08
C ILE A 16 14.20 51.59 -12.83
N TRP A 17 15.45 51.15 -12.61
CA TRP A 17 15.79 49.76 -12.35
C TRP A 17 15.26 49.26 -11.00
N GLY A 18 15.27 50.10 -9.97
CA GLY A 18 14.63 49.82 -8.68
C GLY A 18 13.12 49.63 -8.83
N GLY A 19 12.45 50.50 -9.58
CA GLY A 19 11.02 50.37 -9.91
C GLY A 19 10.70 49.08 -10.68
N PHE A 20 11.49 48.74 -11.70
CA PHE A 20 11.36 47.48 -12.43
C PHE A 20 11.56 46.26 -11.52
N THR A 21 12.62 46.27 -10.69
CA THR A 21 12.95 45.19 -9.76
C THR A 21 11.84 44.97 -8.72
N PHE A 22 11.23 46.05 -8.23
CA PHE A 22 10.06 45.98 -7.35
C PHE A 22 8.85 45.32 -8.02
N VAL A 23 8.52 45.72 -9.26
CA VAL A 23 7.40 45.13 -10.01
C VAL A 23 7.65 43.64 -10.32
N LEU A 24 8.87 43.27 -10.73
CA LEU A 24 9.24 41.86 -10.94
C LEU A 24 9.14 41.05 -9.65
N GLY A 25 9.65 41.57 -8.53
CA GLY A 25 9.52 40.92 -7.22
C GLY A 25 8.06 40.72 -6.79
N PHE A 26 7.21 41.73 -7.00
CA PHE A 26 5.76 41.62 -6.75
C PHE A 26 5.10 40.55 -7.63
N LEU A 27 5.42 40.50 -8.93
CA LEU A 27 4.86 39.50 -9.85
C LEU A 27 5.29 38.07 -9.51
N ILE A 28 6.54 37.88 -9.07
CA ILE A 28 7.03 36.58 -8.60
C ILE A 28 6.30 36.17 -7.32
N VAL A 29 6.26 37.03 -6.29
CA VAL A 29 5.54 36.74 -5.04
C VAL A 29 4.05 36.48 -5.28
N PHE A 30 3.41 37.21 -6.20
CA PHE A 30 2.04 36.95 -6.63
C PHE A 30 1.90 35.54 -7.24
N ARG A 31 2.77 35.16 -8.18
CA ARG A 31 2.73 33.84 -8.83
C ARG A 31 3.04 32.70 -7.85
N SER A 32 3.94 32.90 -6.87
CA SER A 32 4.19 31.94 -5.79
C SER A 32 2.96 31.78 -4.88
N ASN A 33 2.28 32.88 -4.52
CA ASN A 33 1.08 32.88 -3.68
C ASN A 33 -0.08 32.11 -4.35
N GLN A 34 -0.30 32.29 -5.66
CA GLN A 34 -1.33 31.54 -6.39
C GLN A 34 -1.10 30.02 -6.32
N ALA A 35 0.13 29.56 -6.58
CA ALA A 35 0.46 28.13 -6.51
C ALA A 35 0.43 27.59 -5.06
N TYR A 36 0.88 28.36 -4.08
CA TYR A 36 0.77 27.99 -2.66
C TYR A 36 -0.69 27.76 -2.23
N ASN A 37 -1.62 28.66 -2.61
CA ASN A 37 -3.04 28.48 -2.29
C ASN A 37 -3.63 27.25 -2.99
N ARG A 38 -3.28 27.05 -4.27
CA ARG A 38 -3.68 25.90 -5.09
C ARG A 38 -3.21 24.56 -4.52
N PHE A 39 -1.97 24.50 -4.01
CA PHE A 39 -1.42 23.34 -3.31
C PHE A 39 -2.24 23.04 -2.03
N TRP A 40 -2.43 24.03 -1.16
CA TRP A 40 -3.15 23.83 0.10
C TRP A 40 -4.67 23.62 -0.07
N GLU A 41 -5.28 24.17 -1.12
CA GLU A 41 -6.66 23.83 -1.51
C GLU A 41 -6.77 22.36 -1.93
N SER A 42 -5.80 21.85 -2.69
CA SER A 42 -5.72 20.42 -3.06
C SER A 42 -5.64 19.51 -1.83
N VAL A 43 -4.68 19.78 -0.93
CA VAL A 43 -4.52 19.08 0.36
C VAL A 43 -5.83 19.08 1.17
N THR A 44 -6.45 20.26 1.30
CA THR A 44 -7.66 20.45 2.11
C THR A 44 -8.85 19.68 1.56
N LEU A 45 -9.10 19.78 0.25
CA LEU A 45 -10.22 19.09 -0.40
C LEU A 45 -10.01 17.58 -0.39
N LEU A 46 -8.79 17.07 -0.61
CA LEU A 46 -8.55 15.63 -0.65
C LEU A 46 -8.76 15.00 0.73
N HIS A 47 -8.20 15.60 1.80
CA HIS A 47 -8.50 15.16 3.17
C HIS A 47 -9.99 15.28 3.52
N GLN A 48 -10.71 16.30 3.00
CA GLN A 48 -12.16 16.41 3.19
C GLN A 48 -12.92 15.27 2.49
N THR A 49 -12.56 14.91 1.26
CA THR A 49 -13.15 13.77 0.54
C THR A 49 -12.90 12.46 1.29
N THR A 50 -11.65 12.19 1.70
CA THR A 50 -11.31 11.01 2.51
C THR A 50 -12.10 11.00 3.82
N GLY A 51 -12.25 12.14 4.50
CA GLY A 51 -12.98 12.28 5.77
C GLY A 51 -14.50 12.04 5.65
N GLU A 52 -15.17 12.69 4.70
CA GLU A 52 -16.62 12.53 4.46
C GLU A 52 -16.94 11.08 4.07
N TRP A 53 -16.11 10.43 3.23
CA TRP A 53 -16.30 9.03 2.85
C TRP A 53 -15.97 8.03 3.95
N THR A 54 -14.95 8.28 4.77
CA THR A 54 -14.65 7.46 5.96
C THR A 54 -15.79 7.56 6.98
N SER A 55 -16.36 8.75 7.17
CA SER A 55 -17.55 8.98 8.00
C SER A 55 -18.77 8.21 7.46
N ALA A 56 -19.06 8.32 6.15
CA ALA A 56 -20.17 7.62 5.54
C ALA A 56 -20.06 6.09 5.68
N TYR A 57 -18.86 5.54 5.47
CA TYR A 57 -18.58 4.12 5.62
C TYR A 57 -18.73 3.66 7.09
N SER A 58 -18.14 4.38 8.05
CA SER A 58 -18.27 4.08 9.48
C SER A 58 -19.73 4.14 9.96
N ASN A 59 -20.49 5.14 9.49
CA ASN A 59 -21.94 5.23 9.71
C ASN A 59 -22.67 3.99 9.17
N LEU A 60 -22.40 3.56 7.94
CA LEU A 60 -23.04 2.39 7.34
C LEU A 60 -22.69 1.06 8.04
N LEU A 61 -21.46 0.91 8.57
CA LEU A 61 -21.12 -0.21 9.44
C LEU A 61 -21.94 -0.19 10.74
N ALA A 62 -22.01 0.97 11.40
CA ALA A 62 -22.78 1.15 12.64
C ALA A 62 -24.31 1.06 12.46
N PHE A 63 -24.81 1.07 11.22
CA PHE A 63 -26.23 0.88 10.90
C PHE A 63 -26.59 -0.58 10.55
N CYS A 64 -25.62 -1.50 10.53
CA CYS A 64 -25.85 -2.91 10.26
C CYS A 64 -26.67 -3.59 11.38
N SER A 65 -27.61 -4.45 11.02
CA SER A 65 -28.50 -5.13 11.96
C SER A 65 -27.78 -6.23 12.75
N GLU A 66 -27.94 -6.22 14.08
CA GLU A 66 -27.40 -7.25 15.00
C GLU A 66 -28.16 -8.60 14.91
N GLU A 67 -29.24 -8.69 14.12
CA GLU A 67 -30.12 -9.86 14.11
C GLU A 67 -29.38 -11.14 13.65
N PRO A 68 -29.34 -12.22 14.47
CA PRO A 68 -28.57 -13.43 14.17
C PRO A 68 -28.94 -14.13 12.84
N THR A 69 -30.15 -13.90 12.35
CA THR A 69 -30.65 -14.40 11.06
C THR A 69 -29.97 -13.77 9.86
N LYS A 70 -29.49 -12.51 9.98
CA LYS A 70 -28.96 -11.70 8.88
C LYS A 70 -27.44 -11.54 8.86
N GLN A 71 -26.71 -12.13 9.81
CA GLN A 71 -25.25 -11.94 9.96
C GLN A 71 -24.45 -12.25 8.68
N LYS A 72 -24.93 -13.18 7.83
CA LYS A 72 -24.32 -13.47 6.53
C LYS A 72 -24.53 -12.34 5.52
N ASP A 73 -25.77 -11.90 5.36
CA ASP A 73 -26.17 -10.81 4.48
C ASP A 73 -25.52 -9.48 4.88
N VAL A 74 -25.35 -9.26 6.19
CA VAL A 74 -24.56 -8.15 6.77
C VAL A 74 -23.09 -8.27 6.36
N ALA A 75 -22.45 -9.44 6.54
CA ALA A 75 -21.05 -9.63 6.16
C ALA A 75 -20.83 -9.46 4.64
N GLU A 76 -21.75 -9.94 3.80
CA GLU A 76 -21.71 -9.73 2.33
C GLU A 76 -21.87 -8.24 1.98
N PHE A 77 -22.82 -7.55 2.60
CA PHE A 77 -22.99 -6.10 2.45
C PHE A 77 -21.73 -5.33 2.87
N GLN A 78 -21.14 -5.64 4.02
CA GLN A 78 -19.93 -4.98 4.54
C GLN A 78 -18.73 -5.24 3.63
N ALA A 79 -18.52 -6.47 3.16
CA ALA A 79 -17.45 -6.82 2.23
C ALA A 79 -17.60 -6.09 0.89
N LEU A 80 -18.81 -6.11 0.30
CA LEU A 80 -19.08 -5.42 -0.97
C LEU A 80 -18.97 -3.91 -0.83
N LEU A 81 -19.49 -3.31 0.24
CA LEU A 81 -19.37 -1.88 0.53
C LEU A 81 -17.89 -1.48 0.63
N SER A 82 -17.07 -2.24 1.36
CA SER A 82 -15.63 -1.96 1.51
C SER A 82 -14.91 -1.95 0.16
N LYS A 83 -15.16 -2.96 -0.68
CA LYS A 83 -14.61 -3.06 -2.05
C LYS A 83 -15.05 -1.88 -2.92
N LEU A 84 -16.32 -1.47 -2.85
CA LEU A 84 -16.83 -0.32 -3.59
C LEU A 84 -16.30 1.02 -3.08
N MET A 85 -16.13 1.21 -1.77
CA MET A 85 -15.51 2.43 -1.22
C MET A 85 -14.05 2.58 -1.67
N SER A 86 -13.26 1.50 -1.59
CA SER A 86 -11.88 1.44 -2.09
C SER A 86 -11.80 1.81 -3.58
N LEU A 87 -12.72 1.25 -4.38
CA LEU A 87 -12.83 1.51 -5.82
C LEU A 87 -13.31 2.94 -6.14
N LEU A 88 -14.17 3.53 -5.30
CA LEU A 88 -14.61 4.93 -5.42
C LEU A 88 -13.44 5.91 -5.21
N HIS A 89 -12.65 5.70 -4.15
CA HIS A 89 -11.49 6.54 -3.85
C HIS A 89 -10.39 6.39 -4.92
N CYS A 90 -10.09 5.15 -5.33
CA CYS A 90 -9.20 4.89 -6.47
C CYS A 90 -9.66 5.60 -7.76
N SER A 91 -10.93 5.45 -8.13
CA SER A 91 -11.49 6.08 -9.35
C SER A 91 -11.41 7.60 -9.30
N ALA A 92 -11.71 8.20 -8.14
CA ALA A 92 -11.64 9.65 -7.96
C ALA A 92 -10.21 10.19 -8.01
N LEU A 93 -9.22 9.46 -7.46
CA LEU A 93 -7.81 9.83 -7.54
C LEU A 93 -7.28 9.72 -8.98
N GLN A 94 -7.56 8.60 -9.67
CA GLN A 94 -7.17 8.40 -11.07
C GLN A 94 -7.85 9.37 -12.05
N ASP A 95 -9.02 9.95 -11.72
CA ASP A 95 -9.65 11.00 -12.53
C ASP A 95 -9.00 12.39 -12.31
N LEU A 96 -8.26 12.58 -11.22
CA LEU A 96 -7.63 13.84 -10.81
C LEU A 96 -6.15 13.95 -11.20
N CYS A 97 -5.41 12.84 -11.12
CA CYS A 97 -3.96 12.82 -11.27
C CYS A 97 -3.50 12.62 -12.73
N GLU A 98 -2.22 12.89 -12.98
CA GLU A 98 -1.57 12.69 -14.29
C GLU A 98 -0.30 11.84 -14.09
N LEU A 99 -0.49 10.57 -13.70
CA LEU A 99 0.60 9.64 -13.33
C LEU A 99 1.16 8.90 -14.56
N GLU A 100 2.46 8.59 -14.59
CA GLU A 100 3.07 7.68 -15.58
C GLU A 100 2.55 6.24 -15.43
N ASP A 101 2.19 5.85 -14.21
CA ASP A 101 1.57 4.58 -13.86
C ASP A 101 0.32 4.83 -12.99
N ASP A 102 -0.83 4.92 -13.65
CA ASP A 102 -2.15 5.06 -13.03
C ASP A 102 -2.54 3.89 -12.10
N THR A 103 -1.77 2.79 -11.99
CA THR A 103 -2.15 1.68 -11.12
C THR A 103 -2.07 2.07 -9.64
N LEU A 104 -3.25 2.23 -9.04
CA LEU A 104 -3.46 2.42 -7.61
C LEU A 104 -4.03 1.13 -7.00
N GLU A 105 -3.60 0.79 -5.79
CA GLU A 105 -4.10 -0.41 -5.11
C GLU A 105 -5.57 -0.29 -4.71
N VAL A 106 -6.29 -1.41 -4.81
CA VAL A 106 -7.70 -1.54 -4.39
C VAL A 106 -7.88 -2.83 -3.62
N LEU A 107 -8.83 -2.84 -2.69
CA LEU A 107 -9.27 -4.07 -2.03
C LEU A 107 -9.77 -5.08 -3.08
N ASP A 108 -9.53 -6.37 -2.84
CA ASP A 108 -9.85 -7.47 -3.77
C ASP A 108 -11.24 -7.29 -4.40
N LEU A 109 -11.31 -7.19 -5.73
CA LEU A 109 -12.57 -7.03 -6.45
C LEU A 109 -13.29 -8.38 -6.70
N GLY A 110 -12.78 -9.48 -6.15
CA GLY A 110 -13.39 -10.81 -6.18
C GLY A 110 -14.87 -10.79 -5.77
N GLY A 111 -15.70 -11.42 -6.59
CA GLY A 111 -17.17 -11.39 -6.49
C GLY A 111 -17.84 -10.39 -7.45
N LEU A 112 -17.15 -9.31 -7.86
CA LEU A 112 -17.67 -8.42 -8.91
C LEU A 112 -17.58 -9.09 -10.29
N SER A 113 -18.62 -8.90 -11.11
CA SER A 113 -18.65 -9.50 -12.44
C SER A 113 -17.67 -8.81 -13.39
N ARG A 114 -16.99 -9.59 -14.25
CA ARG A 114 -16.08 -9.04 -15.27
C ARG A 114 -16.78 -8.04 -16.20
N GLN A 115 -18.06 -8.27 -16.51
CA GLN A 115 -18.87 -7.36 -17.33
C GLN A 115 -19.12 -6.02 -16.62
N THR A 116 -19.34 -6.04 -15.29
CA THR A 116 -19.50 -4.85 -14.45
C THR A 116 -18.22 -4.01 -14.44
N LEU A 117 -17.05 -4.65 -14.27
CA LEU A 117 -15.75 -3.96 -14.30
C LEU A 117 -15.39 -3.43 -15.70
N GLN A 118 -15.73 -4.16 -16.76
CA GLN A 118 -15.61 -3.66 -18.14
C GLN A 118 -16.49 -2.44 -18.40
N HIS A 119 -17.74 -2.47 -17.93
CA HIS A 119 -18.65 -1.32 -18.06
C HIS A 119 -18.17 -0.08 -17.29
N LEU A 120 -17.55 -0.26 -16.11
CA LEU A 120 -16.95 0.84 -15.35
C LEU A 120 -15.77 1.48 -16.08
N ARG A 121 -14.85 0.66 -16.62
CA ARG A 121 -13.70 1.15 -17.40
C ARG A 121 -14.15 1.96 -18.62
N ASP A 122 -15.28 1.57 -19.22
CA ASP A 122 -15.84 2.21 -20.41
C ASP A 122 -16.83 3.37 -20.06
N SER A 123 -16.86 3.81 -18.79
CA SER A 123 -17.74 4.88 -18.28
C SER A 123 -17.10 6.28 -18.36
N PRO A 124 -17.84 7.36 -18.68
CA PRO A 124 -17.30 8.73 -18.74
C PRO A 124 -16.96 9.34 -17.37
N ASP A 125 -17.56 8.86 -16.29
CA ASP A 125 -17.17 9.22 -14.91
C ASP A 125 -17.23 7.96 -14.05
N ARG A 126 -16.06 7.50 -13.61
CA ARG A 126 -15.91 6.23 -12.90
C ARG A 126 -16.31 6.38 -11.44
N ALA A 127 -15.96 7.49 -10.81
CA ALA A 127 -16.31 7.77 -9.43
C ALA A 127 -17.83 7.93 -9.24
N GLU A 128 -18.52 8.68 -10.12
CA GLU A 128 -20.00 8.78 -10.10
C GLU A 128 -20.66 7.42 -10.35
N SER A 129 -20.10 6.59 -11.24
CA SER A 129 -20.61 5.25 -11.51
C SER A 129 -20.53 4.33 -10.28
N VAL A 130 -19.43 4.38 -9.52
CA VAL A 130 -19.26 3.58 -8.29
C VAL A 130 -20.11 4.14 -7.15
N LEU A 131 -20.24 5.47 -7.02
CA LEU A 131 -21.18 6.07 -6.07
C LEU A 131 -22.62 5.58 -6.31
N LEU A 132 -23.08 5.60 -7.56
CA LEU A 132 -24.42 5.09 -7.91
C LEU A 132 -24.61 3.61 -7.52
N TRP A 133 -23.55 2.79 -7.56
CA TRP A 133 -23.61 1.40 -7.09
C TRP A 133 -23.70 1.31 -5.56
N ILE A 134 -22.95 2.14 -4.84
CA ILE A 134 -23.01 2.24 -3.37
C ILE A 134 -24.41 2.71 -2.92
N GLU A 135 -24.95 3.77 -3.52
CA GLU A 135 -26.30 4.26 -3.21
C GLU A 135 -27.37 3.20 -3.44
N ARG A 136 -27.26 2.44 -4.54
CA ARG A 136 -28.17 1.32 -4.82
C ARG A 136 -28.00 0.17 -3.84
N LEU A 137 -26.78 -0.15 -3.42
CA LEU A 137 -26.49 -1.17 -2.41
C LEU A 137 -27.15 -0.82 -1.06
N ILE A 138 -26.99 0.43 -0.61
CA ILE A 138 -27.64 0.96 0.61
C ILE A 138 -29.17 0.87 0.49
N MET A 139 -29.74 1.31 -0.63
CA MET A 139 -31.19 1.24 -0.90
C MET A 139 -31.74 -0.19 -1.05
N HIS A 140 -30.90 -1.18 -1.29
CA HIS A 140 -31.27 -2.60 -1.23
C HIS A 140 -31.17 -3.13 0.22
N ALA A 141 -30.11 -2.77 0.94
CA ALA A 141 -29.86 -3.21 2.31
C ALA A 141 -30.91 -2.70 3.33
N ASP A 142 -31.40 -1.45 3.19
CA ASP A 142 -32.53 -0.94 3.97
C ASP A 142 -33.81 -1.74 3.72
N LYS A 143 -34.15 -2.02 2.45
CA LYS A 143 -35.36 -2.78 2.09
C LYS A 143 -35.33 -4.22 2.62
N SER A 144 -34.16 -4.85 2.60
CA SER A 144 -33.96 -6.19 3.18
C SER A 144 -33.80 -6.18 4.71
N LYS A 145 -33.82 -5.00 5.35
CA LYS A 145 -33.56 -4.80 6.79
C LYS A 145 -32.22 -5.37 7.26
N ILE A 146 -31.23 -5.35 6.36
CA ILE A 146 -29.79 -5.54 6.67
C ILE A 146 -29.27 -4.29 7.39
N LEU A 147 -29.77 -3.11 7.01
CA LEU A 147 -29.61 -1.88 7.77
C LEU A 147 -30.83 -1.65 8.67
N ASP A 148 -30.58 -1.33 9.94
CA ASP A 148 -31.59 -1.06 10.96
C ASP A 148 -31.43 0.36 11.56
N ALA A 149 -31.34 1.34 10.67
CA ALA A 149 -31.27 2.76 11.02
C ALA A 149 -32.54 3.51 10.61
N PRO A 150 -33.09 4.41 11.47
CA PRO A 150 -34.14 5.33 11.08
C PRO A 150 -33.77 6.17 9.85
N ALA A 151 -34.70 6.36 8.92
CA ALA A 151 -34.46 7.05 7.65
C ALA A 151 -33.77 8.44 7.74
N PRO A 152 -34.03 9.29 8.77
CA PRO A 152 -33.28 10.55 8.93
C PRO A 152 -31.79 10.36 9.24
N ILE A 153 -31.44 9.26 9.91
CA ILE A 153 -30.05 8.90 10.26
C ILE A 153 -29.37 8.27 9.03
N LEU A 154 -30.05 7.34 8.34
CA LEU A 154 -29.54 6.76 7.10
C LEU A 154 -29.31 7.82 6.00
N SER A 155 -30.19 8.82 5.92
CA SER A 155 -30.05 9.99 5.02
C SER A 155 -28.73 10.75 5.21
N ARG A 156 -28.08 10.65 6.37
CA ARG A 156 -26.79 11.29 6.63
C ARG A 156 -25.66 10.63 5.83
N ALA A 157 -25.63 9.30 5.73
CA ALA A 157 -24.61 8.59 4.96
C ALA A 157 -24.65 8.97 3.47
N PHE A 158 -25.85 9.08 2.88
CA PHE A 158 -26.03 9.60 1.51
C PHE A 158 -25.52 11.04 1.35
N GLN A 159 -25.74 11.91 2.34
CA GLN A 159 -25.22 13.28 2.30
C GLN A 159 -23.69 13.34 2.37
N GLU A 160 -23.06 12.53 3.22
CA GLU A 160 -21.59 12.46 3.36
C GLU A 160 -20.94 11.87 2.09
N LEU A 161 -21.52 10.81 1.51
CA LEU A 161 -21.11 10.29 0.19
C LEU A 161 -21.18 11.35 -0.92
N SER A 162 -22.32 12.04 -1.02
CA SER A 162 -22.57 13.08 -2.02
C SER A 162 -21.63 14.29 -1.85
N ARG A 163 -21.37 14.71 -0.61
CA ARG A 163 -20.39 15.77 -0.29
C ARG A 163 -18.99 15.40 -0.77
N GLY A 164 -18.53 14.18 -0.52
CA GLY A 164 -17.22 13.74 -1.00
C GLY A 164 -17.09 13.83 -2.53
N MET A 165 -18.15 13.53 -3.29
CA MET A 165 -18.16 13.72 -4.76
C MET A 165 -18.26 15.19 -5.21
N VAL A 166 -18.95 16.06 -4.45
CA VAL A 166 -18.93 17.51 -4.68
C VAL A 166 -17.52 18.07 -4.43
N THR A 167 -16.82 17.55 -3.43
CA THR A 167 -15.42 17.91 -3.12
C THR A 167 -14.46 17.42 -4.20
N VAL A 168 -14.62 16.19 -4.74
CA VAL A 168 -13.92 15.74 -5.97
C VAL A 168 -14.21 16.66 -7.16
N SER A 169 -15.46 17.07 -7.33
CA SER A 169 -15.86 18.02 -8.39
C SER A 169 -15.29 19.43 -8.20
N ASN A 170 -14.85 19.78 -6.99
CA ASN A 170 -14.06 20.98 -6.73
C ASN A 170 -12.57 20.74 -7.06
N MET A 171 -11.98 19.60 -6.67
CA MET A 171 -10.60 19.24 -7.04
C MET A 171 -10.38 19.18 -8.55
N ARG A 172 -11.38 18.69 -9.32
CA ARG A 172 -11.35 18.71 -10.80
C ARG A 172 -11.19 20.12 -11.40
N LYS A 173 -11.52 21.19 -10.66
CA LYS A 173 -11.28 22.59 -11.09
C LYS A 173 -9.82 23.00 -10.91
N ILE A 174 -9.11 22.43 -9.93
CA ILE A 174 -7.69 22.69 -9.68
C ILE A 174 -6.85 22.20 -10.86
N ARG A 175 -7.23 21.10 -11.52
CA ARG A 175 -6.55 20.61 -12.73
C ARG A 175 -6.49 21.67 -13.86
N ILE A 176 -7.36 22.67 -13.88
CA ILE A 176 -7.25 23.82 -14.80
C ILE A 176 -5.96 24.60 -14.45
N PRO A 177 -4.96 24.68 -15.34
CA PRO A 177 -3.67 25.29 -15.02
C PRO A 177 -3.76 26.81 -14.87
N PHE A 178 -2.82 27.40 -14.12
CA PHE A 178 -2.67 28.85 -14.03
C PHE A 178 -2.48 29.47 -15.43
N PRO A 179 -3.13 30.61 -15.78
CA PRO A 179 -3.25 31.01 -17.19
C PRO A 179 -1.90 31.30 -17.86
N PHE A 180 -1.56 30.46 -18.84
CA PHE A 180 -0.26 30.42 -19.51
C PHE A 180 0.35 31.78 -19.91
N PRO A 181 -0.41 32.79 -20.43
CA PRO A 181 0.17 34.09 -20.77
C PRO A 181 0.84 34.82 -19.59
N TYR A 182 0.37 34.63 -18.35
CA TYR A 182 1.02 35.21 -17.18
C TYR A 182 2.35 34.51 -16.85
N SER A 183 2.40 33.17 -16.89
CA SER A 183 3.64 32.41 -16.69
C SER A 183 4.67 32.73 -17.78
N GLN A 184 4.23 32.80 -19.04
CA GLN A 184 5.09 33.15 -20.18
C GLN A 184 5.62 34.59 -20.06
N HIS A 185 4.77 35.56 -19.69
CA HIS A 185 5.19 36.94 -19.45
C HIS A 185 6.25 37.00 -18.35
N LEU A 186 6.02 36.33 -17.21
CA LEU A 186 6.94 36.33 -16.08
C LEU A 186 8.31 35.76 -16.45
N ALA A 187 8.35 34.63 -17.19
CA ALA A 187 9.58 34.05 -17.71
C ALA A 187 10.35 35.03 -18.62
N CYS A 188 9.67 35.65 -19.58
CA CYS A 188 10.28 36.64 -20.48
C CYS A 188 10.87 37.84 -19.74
N VAL A 189 10.16 38.37 -18.73
CA VAL A 189 10.62 39.49 -17.90
C VAL A 189 11.81 39.08 -17.03
N LEU A 190 11.84 37.85 -16.50
CA LEU A 190 12.95 37.31 -15.69
C LEU A 190 14.21 37.02 -16.53
N ILE A 191 14.06 36.56 -17.77
CA ILE A 191 15.16 36.42 -18.74
C ILE A 191 15.74 37.80 -19.07
N PHE A 192 14.89 38.78 -19.38
CA PHE A 192 15.30 40.16 -19.66
C PHE A 192 16.03 40.79 -18.46
N TYR A 193 15.50 40.60 -17.25
CA TYR A 193 16.16 41.01 -16.01
C TYR A 193 17.56 40.41 -15.90
N THR A 194 17.67 39.09 -16.01
CA THR A 194 18.94 38.34 -15.92
C THR A 194 19.98 38.82 -16.94
N ALA A 195 19.56 39.26 -18.13
CA ALA A 195 20.44 39.83 -19.15
C ALA A 195 20.90 41.27 -18.82
N LEU A 196 20.07 42.09 -18.14
CA LEU A 196 20.38 43.49 -17.84
C LEU A 196 21.05 43.70 -16.47
N THR A 197 20.79 42.87 -15.44
CA THR A 197 21.41 43.00 -14.12
C THR A 197 22.94 43.10 -14.17
N PRO A 198 23.68 42.30 -14.97
CA PRO A 198 25.14 42.44 -15.11
C PRO A 198 25.56 43.81 -15.65
N VAL A 199 24.81 44.36 -16.60
CA VAL A 199 25.09 45.66 -17.23
C VAL A 199 24.90 46.78 -16.22
N VAL A 200 23.77 46.81 -15.50
CA VAL A 200 23.49 47.82 -14.47
C VAL A 200 24.50 47.73 -13.33
N ALA A 201 24.79 46.52 -12.84
CA ALA A 201 25.75 46.30 -11.77
C ALA A 201 27.19 46.75 -12.14
N SER A 202 27.59 46.64 -13.41
CA SER A 202 28.92 47.09 -13.88
C SER A 202 29.12 48.61 -13.75
N GLN A 203 28.03 49.39 -13.79
CA GLN A 203 28.07 50.84 -13.64
C GLN A 203 28.07 51.22 -12.15
N ALA A 204 27.09 50.71 -11.40
CA ALA A 204 26.86 51.03 -9.99
C ALA A 204 27.97 50.52 -9.04
N ILE A 205 28.51 49.31 -9.26
CA ILE A 205 29.45 48.68 -8.32
C ILE A 205 30.90 48.86 -8.78
N LEU A 206 31.71 49.56 -7.99
CA LEU A 206 33.12 49.86 -8.32
C LEU A 206 34.07 48.65 -8.34
N ARG A 207 33.72 47.54 -7.68
CA ARG A 207 34.57 46.32 -7.60
C ARG A 207 33.96 45.18 -8.41
N PRO A 208 34.55 44.78 -9.57
CA PRO A 208 33.93 43.79 -10.46
C PRO A 208 33.59 42.44 -9.82
N LEU A 209 34.43 41.93 -8.91
CA LEU A 209 34.17 40.69 -8.18
C LEU A 209 32.87 40.78 -7.35
N TRP A 210 32.68 41.90 -6.63
CA TRP A 210 31.46 42.13 -5.85
C TRP A 210 30.24 42.36 -6.74
N ALA A 211 30.42 42.99 -7.92
CA ALA A 211 29.35 43.11 -8.90
C ALA A 211 28.88 41.72 -9.36
N GLY A 212 29.80 40.83 -9.75
CA GLY A 212 29.48 39.46 -10.16
C GLY A 212 28.78 38.63 -9.07
N ILE A 213 29.25 38.72 -7.82
CA ILE A 213 28.64 38.01 -6.68
C ILE A 213 27.21 38.51 -6.44
N MET A 214 26.97 39.84 -6.41
CA MET A 214 25.64 40.40 -6.16
C MET A 214 24.67 40.09 -7.30
N VAL A 215 25.13 40.16 -8.56
CA VAL A 215 24.34 39.75 -9.74
C VAL A 215 23.95 38.27 -9.64
N PHE A 216 24.89 37.39 -9.31
CA PHE A 216 24.62 35.96 -9.14
C PHE A 216 23.58 35.70 -8.05
N VAL A 217 23.76 36.26 -6.85
CA VAL A 217 22.85 36.07 -5.70
C VAL A 217 21.45 36.61 -5.99
N VAL A 218 21.31 37.78 -6.63
CA VAL A 218 20.00 38.36 -6.97
C VAL A 218 19.31 37.56 -8.08
N CYS A 219 20.01 37.21 -9.15
CA CYS A 219 19.42 36.43 -10.24
C CYS A 219 19.03 35.01 -9.80
N ILE A 220 19.89 34.30 -9.06
CA ILE A 220 19.55 32.94 -8.59
C ILE A 220 18.35 32.97 -7.63
N SER A 221 18.24 33.98 -6.75
CA SER A 221 17.10 34.12 -5.84
C SER A 221 15.76 34.24 -6.59
N TYR A 222 15.71 35.04 -7.65
CA TYR A 222 14.48 35.18 -8.45
C TYR A 222 14.17 33.94 -9.30
N TRP A 223 15.18 33.27 -9.87
CA TRP A 223 14.98 32.00 -10.56
C TRP A 223 14.51 30.89 -9.62
N THR A 224 15.09 30.77 -8.42
CA THR A 224 14.65 29.81 -7.40
C THR A 224 13.20 30.06 -6.98
N LEU A 225 12.79 31.32 -6.72
CA LEU A 225 11.39 31.64 -6.40
C LEU A 225 10.43 31.35 -7.57
N TYR A 226 10.87 31.54 -8.81
CA TYR A 226 10.11 31.19 -10.01
C TYR A 226 9.93 29.67 -10.12
N TYR A 227 11.00 28.87 -9.97
CA TYR A 227 10.92 27.41 -10.05
C TYR A 227 10.13 26.78 -8.89
N ILE A 228 10.31 27.24 -7.64
CA ILE A 228 9.48 26.80 -6.51
C ILE A 228 7.99 27.06 -6.79
N ALA A 229 7.67 28.18 -7.45
CA ALA A 229 6.30 28.47 -7.86
C ALA A 229 5.81 27.63 -9.05
N GLN A 230 6.69 27.03 -9.86
CA GLN A 230 6.28 26.06 -10.88
C GLN A 230 5.97 24.70 -10.24
N GLU A 231 6.89 24.19 -9.41
CA GLU A 231 6.77 22.90 -8.72
C GLU A 231 5.42 22.76 -8.00
N ILE A 232 5.11 23.66 -7.06
CA ILE A 232 3.90 23.57 -6.23
C ILE A 232 2.59 23.96 -6.98
N ASP A 233 2.65 24.21 -8.29
CA ASP A 233 1.49 24.51 -9.14
C ASP A 233 0.86 23.23 -9.75
N GLN A 234 1.48 22.06 -9.57
CA GLN A 234 1.00 20.79 -10.15
C GLN A 234 0.86 19.61 -9.15
N PRO A 235 0.23 19.80 -7.96
CA PRO A 235 0.22 18.85 -6.82
C PRO A 235 -0.36 17.43 -7.06
N PHE A 236 -0.73 17.08 -8.29
CA PHE A 236 -1.29 15.79 -8.71
C PHE A 236 -0.46 15.13 -9.84
N GLY A 237 0.81 15.51 -9.99
CA GLY A 237 1.78 14.83 -10.86
C GLY A 237 2.54 13.70 -10.16
N ASP A 238 3.74 13.40 -10.67
CA ASP A 238 4.70 12.41 -10.14
C ASP A 238 6.00 13.08 -9.61
N ASP A 239 6.04 14.42 -9.46
CA ASP A 239 7.26 15.10 -8.98
C ASP A 239 7.49 14.85 -7.48
N ALA A 240 8.75 14.87 -7.04
CA ALA A 240 9.14 14.48 -5.66
C ALA A 240 8.60 15.40 -4.54
N ASN A 241 7.87 16.46 -4.88
CA ASN A 241 7.21 17.41 -3.97
C ASN A 241 5.68 17.43 -4.13
N ASP A 242 5.11 16.58 -4.99
CA ASP A 242 3.66 16.42 -5.17
C ASP A 242 3.01 15.63 -4.03
N LEU A 243 1.68 15.47 -4.09
CA LEU A 243 0.94 14.74 -3.06
C LEU A 243 1.21 13.22 -3.16
N PRO A 244 1.35 12.51 -2.03
CA PRO A 244 1.66 11.07 -2.02
C PRO A 244 0.38 10.23 -2.29
N ILE A 245 -0.12 10.29 -3.52
CA ILE A 245 -1.42 9.73 -3.93
C ILE A 245 -1.53 8.23 -3.68
N ARG A 246 -0.43 7.48 -3.87
CA ARG A 246 -0.38 6.02 -3.67
C ARG A 246 -0.52 5.67 -2.19
N GLU A 247 0.21 6.38 -1.34
CA GLU A 247 0.17 6.28 0.12
C GLU A 247 -1.21 6.70 0.67
N MET A 248 -1.84 7.74 0.11
CA MET A 248 -3.17 8.17 0.52
C MET A 248 -4.27 7.18 0.13
N GLN A 249 -4.14 6.48 -1.01
CA GLN A 249 -4.99 5.33 -1.34
C GLN A 249 -4.74 4.15 -0.40
N HIS A 250 -3.47 3.83 -0.11
CA HIS A 250 -3.10 2.75 0.80
C HIS A 250 -3.63 2.99 2.22
N GLU A 251 -3.45 4.19 2.77
CA GLU A 251 -4.03 4.61 4.04
C GLU A 251 -5.57 4.45 4.06
N PHE A 252 -6.25 4.75 2.96
CA PHE A 252 -7.70 4.61 2.88
C PHE A 252 -8.12 3.13 2.87
N ASN A 253 -7.44 2.29 2.06
CA ASN A 253 -7.65 0.84 2.05
C ASN A 253 -7.36 0.20 3.41
N ALA A 254 -6.31 0.64 4.10
CA ALA A 254 -5.96 0.21 5.46
C ALA A 254 -7.05 0.60 6.47
N LYS A 255 -7.59 1.82 6.41
CA LYS A 255 -8.69 2.28 7.28
C LYS A 255 -9.98 1.47 7.05
N LEU A 256 -10.35 1.20 5.79
CA LEU A 256 -11.48 0.33 5.46
C LEU A 256 -11.28 -1.09 6.03
N THR A 257 -10.09 -1.66 5.84
CA THR A 257 -9.74 -3.02 6.30
C THR A 257 -9.67 -3.12 7.82
N PHE A 258 -9.21 -2.07 8.52
CA PHE A 258 -9.24 -2.01 9.97
C PHE A 258 -10.67 -1.91 10.52
N PHE A 259 -11.52 -1.10 9.88
CA PHE A 259 -12.91 -0.90 10.30
C PHE A 259 -13.84 -2.08 9.99
N ILE A 260 -13.58 -2.91 8.97
CA ILE A 260 -14.37 -4.13 8.73
C ILE A 260 -14.12 -5.24 9.78
N HIS A 261 -13.07 -5.11 10.60
CA HIS A 261 -12.78 -6.08 11.65
C HIS A 261 -13.82 -5.99 12.80
N PRO A 262 -14.38 -7.11 13.30
CA PRO A 262 -15.46 -7.07 14.30
C PRO A 262 -15.16 -6.27 15.57
N LEU A 263 -13.91 -6.22 16.03
CA LEU A 263 -13.54 -5.44 17.22
C LEU A 263 -13.58 -3.90 17.00
N SER A 264 -13.73 -3.44 15.76
CA SER A 264 -13.68 -2.02 15.40
C SER A 264 -15.06 -1.35 15.38
N TYR A 265 -16.15 -2.13 15.25
CA TYR A 265 -17.53 -1.62 15.28
C TYR A 265 -18.40 -2.21 16.42
N ASN A 266 -17.97 -3.29 17.08
CA ASN A 266 -18.61 -3.72 18.33
C ASN A 266 -18.20 -2.80 19.49
N VAL A 267 -19.13 -2.53 20.42
CA VAL A 267 -18.85 -1.76 21.63
C VAL A 267 -17.92 -2.57 22.57
N PRO A 268 -16.81 -2.00 23.07
CA PRO A 268 -15.91 -2.72 23.99
C PRO A 268 -16.57 -3.15 25.31
N ASP A 269 -16.22 -4.37 25.75
CA ASP A 269 -16.72 -5.02 26.96
C ASP A 269 -16.29 -4.23 28.23
N PHE A 270 -17.20 -3.49 28.87
CA PHE A 270 -16.90 -2.71 30.07
C PHE A 270 -17.41 -3.40 31.35
N ARG A 271 -16.48 -3.73 32.26
CA ARG A 271 -16.79 -4.32 33.58
C ARG A 271 -16.33 -3.35 34.68
N PRO A 272 -17.24 -2.63 35.36
CA PRO A 272 -16.87 -1.74 36.46
C PRO A 272 -16.46 -2.57 37.68
N ASP A 273 -15.18 -2.53 38.03
CA ASP A 273 -14.73 -2.99 39.36
C ASP A 273 -15.08 -1.93 40.42
N ALA A 274 -15.56 -2.38 41.58
CA ALA A 274 -15.91 -1.51 42.70
C ALA A 274 -14.70 -0.77 43.30
N SER A 275 -13.46 -1.22 43.02
CA SER A 275 -12.24 -0.50 43.39
C SER A 275 -11.87 0.65 42.43
N GLN A 276 -12.42 0.66 41.21
CA GLN A 276 -12.04 1.62 40.17
C GLN A 276 -12.84 2.92 40.30
N HIS A 277 -12.18 3.96 40.83
CA HIS A 277 -12.69 5.32 40.80
C HIS A 277 -12.21 6.06 39.54
N ILE A 278 -13.05 6.95 39.01
CA ILE A 278 -12.71 7.75 37.83
C ILE A 278 -11.64 8.78 38.21
N HIS A 279 -10.39 8.46 37.89
CA HIS A 279 -9.24 9.34 38.06
C HIS A 279 -8.72 9.82 36.71
N MET A 280 -8.24 11.07 36.68
CA MET A 280 -7.42 11.55 35.56
C MET A 280 -6.09 10.79 35.58
N LEU A 281 -5.72 10.18 34.45
CA LEU A 281 -4.43 9.50 34.31
C LEU A 281 -3.29 10.50 34.51
N GLY A 282 -2.40 10.22 35.48
CA GLY A 282 -1.21 11.04 35.74
C GLY A 282 -0.10 10.87 34.70
N SER A 283 -0.20 9.84 33.86
CA SER A 283 0.60 9.64 32.65
C SER A 283 -0.05 10.34 31.46
N ASN A 284 0.74 11.08 30.68
CA ASN A 284 0.30 11.52 29.35
C ASN A 284 -0.08 10.28 28.52
N PHE A 285 -1.32 10.21 28.05
CA PHE A 285 -1.75 9.13 27.16
C PHE A 285 -1.23 9.40 25.73
N THR A 286 -0.10 8.78 25.40
CA THR A 286 0.39 8.66 24.03
C THR A 286 -0.05 7.32 23.45
N LEU A 287 -0.94 7.37 22.47
CA LEU A 287 -1.12 6.28 21.52
C LEU A 287 0.13 6.26 20.63
N ASP A 288 1.00 5.26 20.78
CA ASP A 288 2.14 5.09 19.88
C ASP A 288 1.61 4.70 18.50
N LEU A 289 1.68 5.65 17.56
CA LEU A 289 1.21 5.50 16.17
C LEU A 289 2.30 5.00 15.22
N THR A 290 3.39 4.46 15.76
CA THR A 290 4.56 3.99 15.00
C THR A 290 4.83 2.51 15.27
N ASP A 291 4.22 1.64 14.46
CA ASP A 291 4.82 0.32 14.19
C ASP A 291 4.43 -0.21 12.80
N SER A 292 5.00 0.43 11.76
CA SER A 292 5.14 -0.15 10.44
C SER A 292 6.62 -0.45 10.21
N HIS A 293 6.95 -1.75 10.19
CA HIS A 293 8.27 -2.39 10.07
C HIS A 293 9.13 -2.55 11.36
N ASN A 294 9.58 -3.80 11.54
CA ASN A 294 10.74 -4.27 12.34
C ASN A 294 10.55 -4.58 13.84
N VAL A 295 9.55 -5.39 14.20
CA VAL A 295 9.59 -6.18 15.44
C VAL A 295 10.63 -7.31 15.30
N VAL A 296 11.83 -7.09 15.83
CA VAL A 296 12.81 -8.17 16.08
C VAL A 296 12.45 -8.83 17.42
N LEU A 297 12.00 -10.08 17.38
CA LEU A 297 11.66 -10.84 18.59
C LEU A 297 12.91 -11.14 19.43
N GLN A 298 13.01 -10.49 20.60
CA GLN A 298 13.93 -10.93 21.67
C GLN A 298 13.26 -12.03 22.51
N PRO A 299 13.97 -13.12 22.88
CA PRO A 299 13.41 -14.15 23.74
C PRO A 299 13.09 -13.65 25.15
N LEU A 300 12.01 -14.16 25.76
CA LEU A 300 11.71 -13.91 27.18
C LEU A 300 12.76 -14.55 28.08
N GLU A 301 13.28 -13.80 29.06
CA GLU A 301 13.89 -14.38 30.25
C GLU A 301 12.78 -14.88 31.21
N PRO A 302 12.95 -16.05 31.86
CA PRO A 302 11.94 -16.59 32.78
C PRO A 302 11.92 -15.83 34.11
N ALA A 303 10.72 -15.56 34.63
CA ALA A 303 10.53 -14.86 35.90
C ALA A 303 11.09 -15.66 37.10
N PRO A 304 11.71 -15.00 38.10
CA PRO A 304 12.22 -15.66 39.29
C PRO A 304 11.09 -16.12 40.23
N VAL A 305 11.23 -17.32 40.77
CA VAL A 305 10.34 -17.91 41.78
C VAL A 305 10.58 -17.27 43.15
N MET A 306 9.51 -17.09 43.94
CA MET A 306 9.60 -17.00 45.40
C MET A 306 8.39 -17.69 46.05
N ASP A 307 8.65 -18.33 47.19
CA ASP A 307 7.87 -19.48 47.66
C ASP A 307 6.58 -19.17 48.44
N GLU A 308 5.77 -20.22 48.60
CA GLU A 308 4.76 -20.30 49.65
C GLU A 308 5.39 -20.10 51.05
N VAL A 309 4.70 -19.38 51.92
CA VAL A 309 4.27 -19.83 53.27
C VAL A 309 3.65 -18.64 54.01
N THR A 310 2.32 -18.51 53.95
CA THR A 310 1.53 -17.91 55.04
C THR A 310 0.05 -18.30 54.92
N ALA A 311 -0.47 -19.01 55.93
CA ALA A 311 -1.89 -19.23 56.28
C ALA A 311 -2.91 -19.35 55.10
N VAL A 312 -3.34 -20.54 54.69
CA VAL A 312 -3.97 -21.62 55.49
C VAL A 312 -5.12 -21.10 56.39
N LYS A 313 -6.26 -20.83 55.76
CA LYS A 313 -7.62 -21.11 56.27
C LYS A 313 -8.45 -21.59 55.05
N ALA A 314 -9.09 -22.77 55.04
CA ALA A 314 -10.22 -23.17 55.88
C ALA A 314 -11.46 -22.29 55.58
N GLU A 315 -12.59 -22.76 55.01
CA GLU A 315 -13.09 -24.15 54.91
C GLU A 315 -13.99 -24.46 53.68
N ARG A 316 -13.90 -25.71 53.22
CA ARG A 316 -15.00 -26.65 52.87
C ARG A 316 -16.29 -26.13 52.20
N ARG A 317 -16.54 -26.63 50.97
CA ARG A 317 -17.65 -27.56 50.58
C ARG A 317 -17.41 -28.02 49.12
N PHE A 318 -17.43 -29.31 48.80
CA PHE A 318 -18.61 -30.15 48.46
C PHE A 318 -19.41 -29.57 47.26
N SER A 319 -19.69 -30.29 46.16
CA SER A 319 -19.72 -31.76 45.97
C SER A 319 -19.33 -32.26 44.56
N GLU A 320 -18.66 -33.40 44.54
CA GLU A 320 -18.94 -34.65 43.77
C GLU A 320 -18.75 -34.77 42.23
N GLU A 321 -18.31 -35.99 41.90
CA GLU A 321 -17.84 -36.61 40.65
C GLU A 321 -18.87 -37.74 40.28
N PRO A 322 -18.62 -38.81 39.47
CA PRO A 322 -17.68 -39.05 38.36
C PRO A 322 -18.29 -39.89 37.17
N LEU A 323 -17.37 -40.41 36.33
CA LEU A 323 -17.34 -41.78 35.74
C LEU A 323 -17.85 -42.06 34.31
N ALA A 324 -16.93 -42.68 33.54
CA ALA A 324 -17.19 -43.59 32.42
C ALA A 324 -16.68 -45.01 32.80
N PRO A 325 -16.93 -46.04 31.97
CA PRO A 325 -15.92 -47.10 31.83
C PRO A 325 -15.70 -47.57 30.38
N ALA A 326 -14.59 -48.29 30.15
CA ALA A 326 -14.19 -48.84 28.85
C ALA A 326 -14.06 -50.38 28.88
N SER A 327 -14.06 -51.02 27.70
CA SER A 327 -13.71 -52.45 27.53
C SER A 327 -13.31 -52.79 26.07
N LEU A 328 -12.64 -53.93 25.85
CA LEU A 328 -11.96 -54.30 24.60
C LEU A 328 -12.75 -55.30 23.73
N MET A 329 -12.55 -55.28 22.39
CA MET A 329 -12.33 -56.50 21.57
C MET A 329 -11.91 -56.25 20.10
N ARG A 330 -11.40 -57.31 19.45
CA ARG A 330 -11.06 -57.56 18.02
C ARG A 330 -11.25 -59.10 17.80
N PRO A 331 -11.44 -59.69 16.58
CA PRO A 331 -10.52 -59.57 15.42
C PRO A 331 -11.13 -59.85 14.00
N THR A 332 -10.26 -60.20 13.02
CA THR A 332 -10.48 -60.96 11.74
C THR A 332 -11.29 -60.29 10.60
N GLU A 333 -10.67 -59.92 9.45
CA GLU A 333 -10.49 -60.69 8.17
C GLU A 333 -11.61 -60.42 7.13
N ASN A 334 -11.48 -60.45 5.78
CA ASN A 334 -10.41 -60.74 4.78
C ASN A 334 -10.84 -60.07 3.40
N SER A 335 -10.16 -60.02 2.23
CA SER A 335 -8.86 -60.53 1.72
C SER A 335 -8.38 -59.84 0.41
N ARG A 336 -7.06 -59.91 0.12
CA ARG A 336 -6.38 -60.09 -1.21
C ARG A 336 -6.50 -59.10 -2.40
N SER A 337 -5.43 -58.30 -2.58
CA SER A 337 -4.56 -58.18 -3.80
C SER A 337 -5.10 -57.58 -5.14
N PRO A 338 -4.25 -57.14 -6.11
CA PRO A 338 -2.77 -57.13 -6.15
C PRO A 338 -2.12 -55.75 -6.49
N ARG A 339 -0.77 -55.75 -6.63
CA ARG A 339 0.07 -54.65 -7.19
C ARG A 339 -0.17 -54.52 -8.72
N SER A 340 0.27 -53.48 -9.44
CA SER A 340 1.36 -52.53 -9.19
C SER A 340 1.20 -51.19 -9.93
N GLY A 341 1.45 -50.09 -9.24
CA GLY A 341 1.80 -48.77 -9.79
C GLY A 341 2.72 -48.09 -8.76
N SER A 342 3.84 -47.51 -9.18
CA SER A 342 4.89 -47.06 -8.26
C SER A 342 4.58 -45.70 -7.64
N GLN A 343 3.77 -45.69 -6.59
CA GLN A 343 3.71 -44.56 -5.65
C GLN A 343 5.03 -44.49 -4.86
N VAL A 344 5.62 -43.29 -4.79
CA VAL A 344 6.71 -42.99 -3.87
C VAL A 344 6.09 -42.77 -2.49
N LEU A 345 6.55 -43.51 -1.49
CA LEU A 345 6.14 -43.35 -0.10
C LEU A 345 6.96 -42.21 0.52
N TRP A 346 6.30 -41.13 0.94
CA TRP A 346 6.92 -40.00 1.64
C TRP A 346 6.52 -40.06 3.12
N GLU A 347 7.47 -39.74 4.01
CA GLU A 347 7.24 -39.73 5.46
C GLU A 347 6.87 -38.31 5.96
N PRO A 348 6.09 -38.15 7.05
CA PRO A 348 5.37 -36.89 7.36
C PRO A 348 6.22 -35.73 7.89
N HIS A 349 7.55 -35.81 7.80
CA HIS A 349 8.48 -34.85 8.39
C HIS A 349 9.62 -34.52 7.40
N VAL A 350 9.31 -33.71 6.39
CA VAL A 350 10.29 -33.13 5.46
C VAL A 350 10.29 -31.61 5.63
N ASP A 351 11.48 -31.04 5.79
CA ASP A 351 11.70 -29.60 5.91
C ASP A 351 11.34 -28.90 4.58
N PRO A 352 10.43 -27.90 4.54
CA PRO A 352 9.91 -27.32 3.29
C PRO A 352 10.94 -26.58 2.42
N LEU A 353 12.18 -26.41 2.89
CA LEU A 353 13.29 -25.82 2.13
C LEU A 353 14.36 -26.86 1.71
N ASN A 354 14.02 -28.16 1.69
CA ASN A 354 14.94 -29.22 1.28
C ASN A 354 15.46 -29.04 -0.17
N SER A 355 16.77 -28.80 -0.30
CA SER A 355 17.45 -28.51 -1.57
C SER A 355 17.30 -29.62 -2.63
N ALA A 356 17.26 -30.89 -2.22
CA ALA A 356 17.08 -32.01 -3.14
C ALA A 356 15.68 -32.03 -3.77
N VAL A 357 14.65 -31.71 -2.99
CA VAL A 357 13.25 -31.64 -3.44
C VAL A 357 13.06 -30.48 -4.42
N LEU A 358 13.56 -29.28 -4.08
CA LEU A 358 13.46 -28.10 -4.94
C LEU A 358 14.22 -28.30 -6.27
N THR A 359 15.40 -28.92 -6.23
CA THR A 359 16.22 -29.15 -7.44
C THR A 359 15.58 -30.14 -8.42
N GLU A 360 14.80 -31.13 -7.96
CA GLU A 360 14.12 -32.08 -8.86
C GLU A 360 12.75 -31.58 -9.37
N LEU A 361 12.15 -30.58 -8.73
CA LEU A 361 10.77 -30.15 -9.01
C LEU A 361 10.69 -28.82 -9.77
N LEU A 362 11.48 -27.81 -9.43
CA LEU A 362 11.48 -26.52 -10.13
C LEU A 362 11.65 -26.66 -11.68
N PRO A 363 12.50 -27.54 -12.23
CA PRO A 363 12.65 -27.72 -13.68
C PRO A 363 11.47 -28.38 -14.40
N LYS A 364 10.44 -28.85 -13.67
CA LYS A 364 9.22 -29.47 -14.22
C LYS A 364 8.02 -28.52 -14.19
N VAL A 365 8.20 -27.33 -13.63
CA VAL A 365 7.14 -26.43 -13.13
C VAL A 365 7.35 -25.00 -13.64
N LEU A 366 8.60 -24.55 -13.70
CA LEU A 366 8.96 -23.25 -14.28
C LEU A 366 8.92 -23.30 -15.83
N PRO A 367 8.76 -22.14 -16.50
CA PRO A 367 8.88 -22.04 -17.96
C PRO A 367 10.24 -22.52 -18.50
N GLU A 368 10.29 -22.91 -19.78
CA GLU A 368 11.50 -23.45 -20.43
C GLU A 368 12.71 -22.49 -20.48
N GLU A 369 12.53 -21.21 -20.10
CA GLU A 369 13.58 -20.17 -20.05
C GLU A 369 14.62 -20.36 -18.91
N PHE A 370 14.36 -21.21 -17.91
CA PHE A 370 15.28 -21.42 -16.78
C PHE A 370 16.17 -22.67 -16.99
N GLU A 371 17.49 -22.50 -17.01
CA GLU A 371 18.42 -23.63 -16.96
C GLU A 371 18.68 -24.12 -15.54
N LEU A 372 19.04 -25.40 -15.39
CA LEU A 372 19.39 -26.03 -14.10
C LEU A 372 20.53 -25.30 -13.36
N SER A 373 21.43 -24.64 -14.09
CA SER A 373 22.50 -23.80 -13.55
C SER A 373 22.01 -22.50 -12.91
N ASP A 374 20.95 -21.90 -13.45
CA ASP A 374 20.36 -20.67 -12.89
C ASP A 374 19.54 -21.00 -11.65
N ILE A 375 18.75 -22.07 -11.69
CA ILE A 375 17.99 -22.56 -10.53
C ILE A 375 18.94 -22.84 -9.34
N ARG A 376 20.06 -23.53 -9.57
CA ARG A 376 21.08 -23.78 -8.53
C ARG A 376 21.66 -22.49 -7.96
N ARG A 377 22.07 -21.54 -8.82
CA ARG A 377 22.58 -20.22 -8.38
C ARG A 377 21.59 -19.45 -7.53
N ILE A 378 20.29 -19.53 -7.82
CA ILE A 378 19.25 -18.85 -7.04
C ILE A 378 19.02 -19.55 -5.69
N LEU A 379 19.05 -20.89 -5.64
CA LEU A 379 18.97 -21.64 -4.39
C LEU A 379 20.21 -21.40 -3.49
N GLU A 380 21.42 -21.40 -4.07
CA GLU A 380 22.67 -21.02 -3.40
C GLU A 380 22.58 -19.59 -2.84
N ALA A 381 22.09 -18.63 -3.64
CA ALA A 381 21.91 -17.23 -3.21
C ALA A 381 20.83 -17.05 -2.14
N ALA A 382 19.79 -17.89 -2.12
CA ALA A 382 18.75 -17.89 -1.09
C ALA A 382 19.20 -18.50 0.26
N GLY A 383 20.44 -19.01 0.33
CA GLY A 383 21.01 -19.65 1.52
C GLY A 383 20.56 -21.10 1.73
N ILE A 384 20.05 -21.75 0.69
CA ILE A 384 19.58 -23.14 0.73
C ILE A 384 20.78 -24.05 0.40
N ASP A 385 21.51 -24.49 1.43
CA ASP A 385 22.91 -24.96 1.31
C ASP A 385 23.06 -26.27 0.50
N ASP A 386 23.76 -26.21 -0.65
CA ASP A 386 24.37 -27.37 -1.30
C ASP A 386 25.87 -27.39 -0.98
N LYS A 387 26.21 -27.90 0.21
CA LYS A 387 27.59 -28.25 0.59
C LYS A 387 27.82 -29.76 0.68
N GLY A 388 27.18 -30.48 -0.25
CA GLY A 388 27.73 -31.64 -0.93
C GLY A 388 28.07 -32.88 -0.09
N ASP A 389 27.22 -33.89 -0.20
CA ASP A 389 27.73 -35.27 -0.17
C ASP A 389 28.44 -35.59 -1.50
N LYS A 390 29.62 -36.21 -1.43
CA LYS A 390 30.37 -36.70 -2.60
C LYS A 390 30.01 -38.16 -2.89
N GLY A 391 28.70 -38.42 -2.96
CA GLY A 391 28.07 -39.73 -3.08
C GLY A 391 27.92 -40.26 -4.52
N ASP A 392 29.01 -40.80 -5.06
CA ASP A 392 29.08 -41.69 -6.25
C ASP A 392 28.60 -41.15 -7.63
N ARG A 393 28.86 -41.92 -8.70
CA ARG A 393 28.72 -41.54 -10.12
C ARG A 393 27.92 -42.57 -10.95
N SER A 394 26.59 -42.63 -10.82
CA SER A 394 25.80 -43.45 -11.77
C SER A 394 24.33 -43.05 -12.00
N GLY A 395 24.10 -42.16 -12.97
CA GLY A 395 22.91 -42.12 -13.83
C GLY A 395 21.63 -41.49 -13.28
N PRO A 396 20.55 -41.41 -14.09
CA PRO A 396 20.48 -41.63 -15.55
C PRO A 396 20.48 -40.30 -16.33
N GLN A 397 20.91 -40.30 -17.60
CA GLN A 397 20.66 -39.17 -18.51
C GLN A 397 19.20 -39.18 -18.99
N THR A 398 18.32 -38.42 -18.33
CA THR A 398 16.95 -38.18 -18.79
C THR A 398 16.93 -37.25 -20.00
N ARG A 399 16.71 -37.86 -21.17
CA ARG A 399 16.59 -37.19 -22.47
C ARG A 399 15.34 -36.29 -22.46
N ARG A 400 15.47 -34.97 -22.74
CA ARG A 400 14.31 -34.07 -22.97
C ARG A 400 13.40 -34.70 -24.04
N THR A 401 12.13 -34.91 -23.71
CA THR A 401 11.08 -35.36 -24.64
C THR A 401 10.19 -34.17 -24.97
N ASN A 402 10.22 -33.72 -26.23
CA ASN A 402 9.47 -32.55 -26.68
C ASN A 402 7.95 -32.85 -26.73
N THR A 403 7.25 -32.57 -25.64
CA THR A 403 5.78 -32.48 -25.59
C THR A 403 5.38 -31.37 -24.63
N ALA A 404 5.00 -30.22 -25.19
CA ALA A 404 4.30 -29.17 -24.43
C ALA A 404 2.85 -29.61 -24.10
N ALA A 405 2.25 -28.88 -23.15
CA ALA A 405 0.88 -29.00 -22.63
C ALA A 405 0.59 -30.06 -21.54
N SER A 406 0.20 -29.53 -20.36
CA SER A 406 -0.64 -30.18 -19.33
C SER A 406 -0.10 -31.42 -18.59
N CYS A 407 1.02 -31.27 -17.88
CA CYS A 407 1.33 -32.14 -16.73
C CYS A 407 0.46 -31.74 -15.52
N ARG A 408 -0.76 -32.29 -15.42
CA ARG A 408 -1.62 -32.11 -14.25
C ARG A 408 -1.04 -32.80 -13.02
N LEU A 409 -1.17 -32.19 -11.84
CA LEU A 409 -0.67 -32.72 -10.56
C LEU A 409 -1.33 -34.03 -10.06
N SER A 410 -2.26 -34.61 -10.82
CA SER A 410 -3.13 -35.75 -10.45
C SER A 410 -2.41 -37.11 -10.38
N ILE A 411 -1.16 -37.12 -9.92
CA ILE A 411 -0.27 -38.28 -9.74
C ILE A 411 0.31 -38.30 -8.31
N LEU A 412 0.28 -37.16 -7.59
CA LEU A 412 0.70 -37.06 -6.19
C LEU A 412 -0.43 -37.46 -5.23
N SER A 413 -0.07 -37.89 -4.01
CA SER A 413 -1.01 -38.01 -2.89
C SER A 413 -1.32 -36.63 -2.29
N ALA A 414 -2.45 -36.50 -1.59
CA ALA A 414 -2.87 -35.23 -0.97
C ALA A 414 -1.78 -34.66 -0.04
N ASP A 415 -1.24 -35.49 0.85
CA ASP A 415 -0.17 -35.14 1.79
C ASP A 415 1.09 -34.61 1.08
N ALA A 416 1.42 -35.17 -0.09
CA ALA A 416 2.55 -34.74 -0.91
C ALA A 416 2.25 -33.44 -1.68
N GLN A 417 0.99 -33.19 -2.03
CA GLN A 417 0.54 -31.93 -2.63
C GLN A 417 0.52 -30.78 -1.61
N GLU A 418 0.13 -31.04 -0.36
CA GLU A 418 0.17 -30.05 0.73
C GLU A 418 1.62 -29.66 1.08
N ALA A 419 2.51 -30.64 1.27
CA ALA A 419 3.94 -30.41 1.49
C ALA A 419 4.61 -29.68 0.31
N TYR A 420 4.18 -29.95 -0.93
CA TYR A 420 4.62 -29.24 -2.12
C TYR A 420 4.23 -27.76 -2.12
N THR A 421 2.96 -27.44 -1.86
CA THR A 421 2.48 -26.05 -1.81
C THR A 421 3.16 -25.26 -0.69
N ALA A 422 3.38 -25.89 0.47
CA ALA A 422 4.16 -25.30 1.55
C ALA A 422 5.60 -24.98 1.13
N SER A 423 6.26 -25.90 0.40
CA SER A 423 7.63 -25.72 -0.09
C SER A 423 7.76 -24.59 -1.13
N LEU A 424 6.82 -24.51 -2.09
CA LEU A 424 6.78 -23.39 -3.05
C LEU A 424 6.50 -22.04 -2.36
N THR A 425 5.59 -22.02 -1.39
CA THR A 425 5.25 -20.79 -0.65
C THR A 425 6.43 -20.31 0.18
N ALA A 426 7.14 -21.21 0.86
CA ALA A 426 8.36 -20.89 1.60
C ALA A 426 9.47 -20.35 0.69
N LEU A 427 9.67 -20.95 -0.49
CA LEU A 427 10.63 -20.45 -1.48
C LEU A 427 10.24 -19.05 -2.02
N SER A 428 8.96 -18.83 -2.33
CA SER A 428 8.46 -17.54 -2.84
C SER A 428 8.68 -16.42 -1.81
N LEU A 429 8.30 -16.65 -0.55
CA LEU A 429 8.55 -15.73 0.56
C LEU A 429 10.05 -15.45 0.76
N ARG A 430 10.91 -16.46 0.61
CA ARG A 430 12.37 -16.29 0.76
C ARG A 430 13.01 -15.54 -0.40
N VAL A 431 12.52 -15.71 -1.62
CA VAL A 431 12.93 -14.91 -2.79
C VAL A 431 12.48 -13.45 -2.63
N GLU A 432 11.28 -13.21 -2.08
CA GLU A 432 10.76 -11.87 -1.80
C GLU A 432 11.54 -11.15 -0.69
N ASP A 433 11.81 -11.80 0.44
CA ASP A 433 12.68 -11.33 1.52
C ASP A 433 14.05 -10.88 0.96
N MET A 434 14.71 -11.75 0.18
CA MET A 434 16.00 -11.47 -0.45
C MET A 434 15.97 -10.34 -1.51
N LEU A 435 14.82 -10.07 -2.12
CA LEU A 435 14.64 -8.94 -3.05
C LEU A 435 14.34 -7.61 -2.34
N SER A 436 13.87 -7.67 -1.08
CA SER A 436 13.56 -6.52 -0.23
C SER A 436 14.78 -5.97 0.53
N GLN A 437 15.72 -6.83 0.93
CA GLN A 437 16.91 -6.46 1.71
C GLN A 437 17.89 -5.61 0.87
N ARG A 438 17.88 -4.29 1.12
CA ARG A 438 18.36 -3.27 0.17
C ARG A 438 19.88 -3.11 0.05
N GLU A 439 20.70 -3.67 0.95
CA GLU A 439 22.08 -3.17 1.17
C GLU A 439 23.26 -4.16 1.05
N SER A 440 23.09 -5.48 0.88
CA SER A 440 24.28 -6.38 0.85
C SER A 440 24.23 -7.68 0.04
N ALA A 441 23.06 -8.32 -0.16
CA ALA A 441 23.03 -9.71 -0.64
C ALA A 441 23.27 -9.89 -2.16
N LEU A 442 22.71 -9.02 -3.01
CA LEU A 442 22.76 -9.16 -4.48
C LEU A 442 23.38 -7.93 -5.18
N ASN A 443 24.70 -7.98 -5.37
CA ASN A 443 25.43 -7.03 -6.23
C ASN A 443 25.41 -7.38 -7.73
N ASP A 444 24.86 -8.54 -8.13
CA ASP A 444 24.71 -8.93 -9.53
C ASP A 444 23.31 -8.55 -10.06
N PRO A 445 23.20 -7.59 -11.00
CA PRO A 445 21.91 -7.18 -11.57
C PRO A 445 21.27 -8.25 -12.48
N ALA A 446 22.05 -9.19 -13.04
CA ALA A 446 21.51 -10.28 -13.83
C ALA A 446 20.80 -11.31 -12.93
N LEU A 447 21.45 -11.71 -11.83
CA LEU A 447 20.85 -12.61 -10.84
C LEU A 447 19.59 -11.99 -10.21
N ARG A 448 19.61 -10.69 -9.88
CA ARG A 448 18.43 -9.98 -9.35
C ARG A 448 17.27 -10.01 -10.35
N ARG A 449 17.54 -9.87 -11.65
CA ARG A 449 16.52 -9.97 -12.72
C ARG A 449 15.97 -11.38 -12.88
N GLN A 450 16.79 -12.41 -12.69
CA GLN A 450 16.34 -13.81 -12.66
C GLN A 450 15.45 -14.09 -11.43
N MET A 451 15.77 -13.53 -10.26
CA MET A 451 14.95 -13.68 -9.05
C MET A 451 13.57 -13.01 -9.17
N TYR A 452 13.45 -11.83 -9.78
CA TYR A 452 12.13 -11.23 -10.06
C TYR A 452 11.27 -12.13 -10.96
N ARG A 453 11.85 -12.67 -12.05
CA ARG A 453 11.16 -13.62 -12.94
C ARG A 453 10.77 -14.93 -12.22
N LEU A 454 11.60 -15.40 -11.30
CA LEU A 454 11.28 -16.58 -10.50
C LEU A 454 10.11 -16.32 -9.55
N LYS A 455 10.07 -15.15 -8.88
CA LYS A 455 8.94 -14.74 -8.05
C LYS A 455 7.63 -14.73 -8.84
N GLU A 456 7.65 -14.09 -10.02
CA GLU A 456 6.50 -14.00 -10.93
C GLU A 456 5.97 -15.39 -11.33
N ALA A 457 6.85 -16.28 -11.79
CA ALA A 457 6.49 -17.66 -12.15
C ALA A 457 6.01 -18.50 -10.96
N LEU A 458 6.60 -18.35 -9.77
CA LEU A 458 6.13 -19.01 -8.55
C LEU A 458 4.73 -18.53 -8.15
N THR A 459 4.45 -17.23 -8.28
CA THR A 459 3.13 -16.66 -8.01
C THR A 459 2.08 -17.17 -9.00
N GLU A 460 2.38 -17.27 -10.30
CA GLU A 460 1.45 -17.87 -11.27
C GLU A 460 1.11 -19.33 -10.93
N VAL A 461 2.12 -20.14 -10.59
CA VAL A 461 1.94 -21.56 -10.24
C VAL A 461 1.11 -21.73 -8.97
N LEU A 462 1.38 -20.95 -7.92
CA LEU A 462 0.58 -20.97 -6.68
C LEU A 462 -0.87 -20.51 -6.94
N MET A 463 -1.07 -19.49 -7.78
CA MET A 463 -2.40 -19.01 -8.18
C MET A 463 -3.18 -20.00 -9.06
N GLU A 464 -2.51 -20.85 -9.85
CA GLU A 464 -3.16 -21.94 -10.58
C GLU A 464 -3.49 -23.14 -9.66
N GLN A 465 -2.67 -23.42 -8.64
CA GLN A 465 -2.98 -24.46 -7.64
C GLN A 465 -4.18 -24.08 -6.75
N CYS A 466 -4.35 -22.81 -6.40
CA CYS A 466 -5.53 -22.33 -5.66
C CYS A 466 -6.85 -22.32 -6.47
N ARG A 467 -6.88 -22.88 -7.69
CA ARG A 467 -8.08 -22.98 -8.55
C ARG A 467 -8.60 -24.42 -8.72
N VAL A 468 -8.03 -25.41 -8.04
CA VAL A 468 -8.33 -26.84 -8.16
C VAL A 468 -8.97 -27.38 -6.88
#